data_AF-A0A847P408-F1
#
_entry.id   AF-A0A847P408-F1
#
_cell.length_a   1.000
_cell.length_b   1.000
_cell.length_c   1.000
_cell.angle_alpha   90.00
_cell.angle_beta   90.00
_cell.angle_gamma   90.00
#
_symmetry.space_group_name_H-M   'P 1'
#
loop_
_entity.id
_entity.type
_entity.pdbx_description
1 polymer ?
#
loop_
_entity_poly.entity_id
_entity_poly.type
_entity_poly.pdbx_seq_one_letter_code
_entity_poly.pdbx_strand_id
1 'polypeptide(L)'
;MKTGEIPGTRHIKSDKSVAININEWSWYQYPYSDHEPADYRFQRQQIAYCLGACLHILAEFARLERETLITRIKSGLEKAKKNGVTLGRKKGSVISNDMLLKKYRGVVKDLEHNISLRKIARIHSVSLCTILKVKKAMGV
;
A
#
# COMPACT_ATOMS: atom_id res chain seq x y z
N MET A 1 -34.61 -4.87 -39.47
CA MET A 1 -33.36 -4.12 -39.69
C MET A 1 -32.56 -4.16 -38.40
N LYS A 2 -31.32 -4.65 -38.46
CA LYS A 2 -30.42 -4.80 -37.31
C LYS A 2 -29.93 -3.41 -36.87
N THR A 3 -30.13 -3.02 -35.62
CA THR A 3 -29.37 -1.93 -34.98
C THR A 3 -28.35 -2.58 -34.05
N GLY A 4 -27.08 -2.50 -34.45
CA GLY A 4 -25.96 -3.11 -33.75
C GLY A 4 -25.65 -2.40 -32.44
N GLU A 5 -25.38 -3.20 -31.41
CA GLU A 5 -24.71 -2.74 -30.19
C GLU A 5 -23.24 -2.48 -30.49
N ILE A 6 -22.74 -1.35 -30.00
CA ILE A 6 -21.36 -0.87 -30.18
C ILE A 6 -20.47 -1.58 -29.15
N PRO A 7 -19.38 -2.25 -29.53
CA PRO A 7 -18.48 -2.89 -28.56
C PRO A 7 -17.55 -1.81 -27.98
N GLY A 8 -17.65 -1.51 -26.68
CA GLY A 8 -16.66 -0.60 -26.10
C GLY A 8 -16.85 -0.04 -24.69
N THR A 9 -17.97 -0.24 -24.00
CA THR A 9 -18.14 0.32 -22.64
C THR A 9 -17.89 -0.74 -21.57
N ARG A 10 -16.64 -0.82 -21.08
CA ARG A 10 -16.34 -1.47 -19.80
C ARG A 10 -16.95 -0.64 -18.67
N HIS A 11 -18.12 -1.04 -18.18
CA HIS A 11 -18.60 -0.60 -16.87
C HIS A 11 -17.69 -1.20 -15.80
N ILE A 12 -16.74 -0.42 -15.31
CA ILE A 12 -15.98 -0.75 -14.10
C ILE A 12 -16.91 -0.44 -12.92
N LYS A 13 -17.69 -1.43 -12.48
CA LYS A 13 -18.25 -1.40 -11.12
C LYS A 13 -17.19 -1.96 -10.18
N SER A 14 -16.51 -1.06 -9.48
CA SER A 14 -15.88 -1.40 -8.21
C SER A 14 -17.00 -1.67 -7.22
N ASP A 15 -17.15 -2.90 -6.75
CA ASP A 15 -17.32 -3.11 -5.31
C ASP A 15 -17.32 -4.58 -4.91
N LYS A 16 -16.42 -4.82 -3.95
CA LYS A 16 -16.56 -5.68 -2.75
C LYS A 16 -16.48 -7.19 -3.00
N SER A 17 -15.68 -7.81 -2.12
CA SER A 17 -15.34 -9.23 -2.05
C SER A 17 -14.64 -9.78 -3.30
N VAL A 18 -13.31 -9.60 -3.35
CA VAL A 18 -12.46 -10.68 -3.90
C VAL A 18 -12.57 -11.83 -2.90
N ALA A 19 -13.70 -12.53 -2.92
CA ALA A 19 -13.74 -13.90 -2.49
C ALA A 19 -12.75 -14.59 -3.43
N ILE A 20 -11.61 -15.01 -2.88
CA ILE A 20 -10.75 -15.94 -3.59
C ILE A 20 -11.64 -17.16 -3.81
N ASN A 21 -12.19 -17.26 -5.02
CA ASN A 21 -13.04 -18.37 -5.38
C ASN A 21 -12.13 -19.59 -5.42
N ILE A 22 -12.17 -20.36 -4.34
CA ILE A 22 -11.40 -21.59 -4.16
C ILE A 22 -11.74 -22.62 -5.25
N ASN A 23 -12.80 -22.39 -6.03
CA ASN A 23 -13.25 -23.25 -7.13
C ASN A 23 -12.64 -22.86 -8.50
N GLU A 24 -11.86 -21.78 -8.61
CA GLU A 24 -11.11 -21.44 -9.84
C GLU A 24 -9.73 -22.12 -9.93
N TRP A 25 -9.47 -23.11 -9.08
CA TRP A 25 -8.35 -24.04 -9.23
C TRP A 25 -8.73 -25.16 -10.22
N SER A 26 -9.16 -24.78 -11.43
CA SER A 26 -9.50 -25.69 -12.53
C SER A 26 -8.35 -26.62 -12.94
N TRP A 27 -7.11 -26.33 -12.52
CA TRP A 27 -5.94 -27.18 -12.75
C TRP A 27 -5.88 -28.43 -11.84
N TYR A 28 -6.84 -28.60 -10.92
CA TYR A 28 -7.03 -29.81 -10.11
C TYR A 28 -8.17 -30.71 -10.64
N GLN A 29 -8.50 -30.62 -11.93
CA GLN A 29 -9.35 -31.59 -12.61
C GLN A 29 -8.48 -32.45 -13.55
N TYR A 30 -7.58 -33.24 -12.97
CA TYR A 30 -6.95 -34.35 -13.69
C TYR A 30 -7.94 -35.53 -13.73
N PRO A 31 -8.17 -36.19 -14.88
CA PRO A 31 -9.12 -37.28 -14.96
C PRO A 31 -8.61 -38.48 -14.13
N TYR A 32 -9.40 -38.84 -13.13
CA TYR A 32 -9.20 -39.99 -12.26
C TYR A 32 -9.48 -41.27 -13.05
N SER A 33 -8.45 -42.02 -13.44
CA SER A 33 -8.59 -43.36 -14.03
C SER A 33 -8.89 -44.36 -12.92
N ASP A 34 -9.99 -45.12 -13.05
CA ASP A 34 -10.74 -45.88 -12.04
C ASP A 34 -10.04 -47.04 -11.28
N HIS A 35 -8.71 -47.05 -11.13
CA HIS A 35 -8.02 -48.02 -10.27
C HIS A 35 -6.88 -47.37 -9.46
N GLU A 36 -7.23 -46.58 -8.45
CA GLU A 36 -6.27 -46.17 -7.41
C GLU A 36 -6.53 -47.00 -6.12
N PRO A 37 -5.55 -47.81 -5.64
CA PRO A 37 -5.72 -48.62 -4.44
C PRO A 37 -6.03 -47.77 -3.19
N ALA A 38 -6.85 -48.28 -2.28
CA ALA A 38 -7.28 -47.56 -1.06
C ALA A 38 -6.11 -47.08 -0.18
N ASP A 39 -4.96 -47.74 -0.26
CA ASP A 39 -3.74 -47.46 0.52
C ASP A 39 -3.14 -46.08 0.23
N TYR A 40 -3.37 -45.51 -0.96
CA TYR A 40 -2.85 -44.19 -1.34
C TYR A 40 -3.62 -43.02 -0.73
N ARG A 41 -4.86 -43.24 -0.24
CA ARG A 41 -5.64 -42.16 0.39
C ARG A 41 -5.08 -41.73 1.74
N PHE A 42 -4.67 -42.72 2.55
CA PHE A 42 -4.03 -42.45 3.84
C PHE A 42 -2.66 -41.78 3.66
N GLN A 43 -1.85 -42.29 2.72
CA GLN A 43 -0.57 -41.66 2.39
C GLN A 43 -0.73 -40.24 1.85
N ARG A 44 -1.70 -39.97 0.97
CA ARG A 44 -1.98 -38.60 0.48
C ARG A 44 -2.40 -37.66 1.60
N GLN A 45 -3.26 -38.11 2.52
CA GLN A 45 -3.70 -37.30 3.67
C GLN A 45 -2.53 -37.02 4.62
N GLN A 46 -1.65 -37.99 4.82
CA GLN A 46 -0.45 -37.85 5.64
C GLN A 46 0.58 -36.91 4.98
N ILE A 47 0.80 -37.03 3.67
CA ILE A 47 1.66 -36.12 2.89
C ILE A 47 1.13 -34.68 2.93
N ALA A 48 -0.18 -34.48 2.75
CA ALA A 48 -0.81 -33.16 2.82
C ALA A 48 -0.66 -32.53 4.21
N TYR A 49 -0.78 -33.33 5.27
CA TYR A 49 -0.59 -32.86 6.64
C TYR A 49 0.87 -32.46 6.92
N CYS A 50 1.84 -33.28 6.52
CA CYS A 50 3.26 -32.96 6.64
C CYS A 50 3.63 -31.71 5.84
N LEU A 51 3.12 -31.59 4.61
CA LEU A 51 3.33 -30.40 3.77
C LEU A 51 2.76 -29.14 4.44
N GLY A 52 1.54 -29.22 4.96
CA GLY A 52 0.90 -28.12 5.70
C GLY A 52 1.67 -27.75 6.97
N ALA A 53 2.16 -28.74 7.72
CA ALA A 53 2.97 -28.54 8.92
C ALA A 53 4.33 -27.89 8.60
N CYS A 54 5.04 -28.36 7.57
CA CYS A 54 6.28 -27.76 7.11
C CYS A 54 6.06 -26.29 6.70
N LEU A 55 4.98 -25.99 5.98
CA LEU A 55 4.65 -24.62 5.59
C LEU A 55 4.39 -23.72 6.81
N HIS A 56 3.65 -24.21 7.81
CA HIS A 56 3.39 -23.47 9.04
C HIS A 56 4.68 -23.20 9.82
N ILE A 57 5.52 -24.20 9.98
CA ILE A 57 6.81 -24.06 10.69
C ILE A 57 7.69 -23.04 9.99
N LEU A 58 7.79 -23.09 8.66
CA LEU A 58 8.58 -22.12 7.88
C LEU A 58 8.00 -20.71 7.96
N ALA A 59 6.68 -20.56 7.94
CA ALA A 59 6.03 -19.27 8.12
C ALA A 59 6.31 -18.67 9.50
N GLU A 60 6.29 -19.49 10.55
CA GLU A 60 6.59 -19.06 11.91
C GLU A 60 8.08 -18.70 12.06
N PHE A 61 8.98 -19.48 11.44
CA PHE A 61 10.40 -19.16 11.42
C PHE A 61 10.67 -17.81 10.73
N ALA A 62 10.03 -17.53 9.60
CA ALA A 62 10.15 -16.25 8.90
C ALA A 62 9.64 -15.07 9.76
N ARG A 63 8.58 -15.27 10.56
CA ARG A 63 8.11 -14.27 11.53
C ARG A 63 9.15 -14.02 12.63
N LEU A 64 9.69 -15.08 13.21
CA LEU A 64 10.70 -14.98 14.28
C LEU A 64 11.96 -14.26 13.79
N GLU A 65 12.46 -14.60 12.59
CA GLU A 65 13.60 -13.90 11.99
C GLU A 65 13.32 -12.40 11.84
N ARG A 66 12.13 -12.04 11.35
CA ARG A 66 11.72 -10.63 11.24
C ARG A 66 11.69 -9.94 12.61
N GLU A 67 11.17 -10.60 13.64
CA GLU A 67 11.13 -10.06 14.99
C GLU A 67 12.55 -9.83 15.54
N THR A 68 13.48 -10.77 15.34
CA THR A 68 14.88 -10.59 15.75
C THR A 68 15.57 -9.44 15.01
N LEU A 69 15.27 -9.22 13.72
CA LEU A 69 15.77 -8.07 12.97
C LEU A 69 15.21 -6.76 13.53
N ILE A 70 13.91 -6.72 13.82
CA ILE A 70 13.27 -5.52 14.39
C ILE A 70 13.87 -5.16 15.75
N THR A 71 14.11 -6.14 16.63
CA THR A 71 14.72 -5.88 17.95
C THR A 71 16.15 -5.35 17.80
N ARG A 72 16.95 -5.92 16.89
CA ARG A 72 18.30 -5.43 16.58
C ARG A 72 18.29 -4.00 16.03
N ILE A 73 17.41 -3.70 15.09
CA ILE A 73 17.26 -2.34 14.53
C ILE A 73 16.87 -1.36 15.64
N LYS A 74 15.89 -1.70 16.47
CA LYS A 74 15.47 -0.86 17.61
C LYS A 74 16.62 -0.60 18.58
N SER A 75 17.36 -1.64 18.96
CA SER A 75 18.56 -1.51 19.80
C SER A 75 19.61 -0.58 19.18
N GLY A 76 19.87 -0.73 17.87
CA GLY A 76 20.78 0.15 17.13
C GLY A 76 20.30 1.61 17.11
N LEU A 77 19.01 1.85 16.89
CA LEU A 77 18.42 3.18 16.90
C LEU A 77 18.49 3.82 18.30
N GLU A 78 18.26 3.05 19.36
CA GLU A 78 18.41 3.52 20.74
C GLU A 78 19.86 3.89 21.06
N LYS A 79 20.82 3.08 20.63
CA LYS A 79 22.25 3.39 20.77
C LYS A 79 22.60 4.67 20.01
N ALA A 80 22.13 4.84 18.77
CA ALA A 80 22.34 6.05 17.99
C ALA A 80 21.73 7.29 18.66
N LYS A 81 20.52 7.18 19.24
CA LYS A 81 19.89 8.25 20.02
C LYS A 81 20.71 8.61 21.26
N LYS A 82 21.21 7.63 22.01
CA LYS A 82 22.08 7.86 23.19
C LYS A 82 23.37 8.58 22.80
N ASN A 83 23.91 8.27 21.62
CA ASN A 83 25.09 8.93 21.06
C ASN A 83 24.79 10.34 20.49
N GLY A 84 23.55 10.83 20.63
CA GLY A 84 23.16 12.18 20.18
C GLY A 84 22.97 12.31 18.66
N VAL A 85 22.98 11.20 17.91
CA VAL A 85 22.76 11.24 16.46
C VAL A 85 21.30 11.62 16.18
N THR A 86 21.09 12.69 15.42
CA THR A 86 19.75 13.11 15.02
C THR A 86 19.22 12.19 13.93
N LEU A 87 18.28 11.31 14.29
CA LEU A 87 17.60 10.43 13.36
C LEU A 87 16.54 11.19 12.54
N GLY A 88 16.37 10.82 11.27
CA GLY A 88 15.36 11.41 10.38
C GLY A 88 15.83 12.69 9.69
N ARG A 89 14.89 13.60 9.41
CA ARG A 89 15.16 14.84 8.66
C ARG A 89 16.14 15.75 9.43
N LYS A 90 17.18 16.23 8.75
CA LYS A 90 18.19 17.12 9.34
C LYS A 90 17.51 18.32 10.02
N LYS A 91 17.86 18.55 11.29
CA LYS A 91 17.39 19.71 12.05
C LYS A 91 17.76 20.99 11.28
N GLY A 92 16.79 21.90 11.13
CA GLY A 92 16.97 23.14 10.36
C GLY A 92 16.69 23.06 8.86
N SER A 93 16.46 21.87 8.28
CA SER A 93 16.02 21.76 6.86
C SER A 93 14.55 22.12 6.65
N VAL A 94 13.92 22.83 7.58
CA VAL A 94 12.53 23.29 7.45
C VAL A 94 12.53 24.48 6.50
N ILE A 95 11.65 24.47 5.51
CA ILE A 95 11.45 25.62 4.62
C ILE A 95 10.86 26.75 5.47
N SER A 96 11.57 27.88 5.56
CA SER A 96 11.07 29.08 6.25
C SER A 96 9.81 29.61 5.55
N ASN A 97 8.97 30.34 6.29
CA ASN A 97 7.74 30.92 5.73
C ASN A 97 8.04 31.79 4.50
N ASP A 98 9.10 32.60 4.54
CA ASP A 98 9.51 33.45 3.42
C ASP A 98 9.89 32.63 2.18
N MET A 99 10.63 31.52 2.36
CA MET A 99 10.96 30.63 1.26
C MET A 99 9.74 29.88 0.74
N LEU A 100 8.79 29.54 1.61
CA LEU A 100 7.53 28.92 1.23
C LEU A 100 6.70 29.87 0.35
N LEU A 101 6.58 31.14 0.75
CA LEU A 101 5.87 32.18 -0.01
C LEU A 101 6.57 32.48 -1.35
N LYS A 102 7.91 32.52 -1.37
CA LYS A 102 8.68 32.66 -2.61
C LYS A 102 8.52 31.46 -3.55
N LYS A 103 8.35 30.25 -3.02
CA LYS A 103 8.14 29.04 -3.84
C LYS A 103 6.74 29.01 -4.45
N TYR A 104 5.72 29.48 -3.73
CA TYR A 104 4.32 29.40 -4.15
C TYR A 104 3.69 30.78 -4.43
N ARG A 105 4.41 31.64 -5.16
CA ARG A 105 3.95 33.01 -5.46
C ARG A 105 2.62 33.05 -6.22
N GLY A 106 2.39 32.08 -7.12
CA GLY A 106 1.12 31.96 -7.84
C GLY A 106 -0.06 31.65 -6.93
N VAL A 107 0.15 30.76 -5.95
CA VAL A 107 -0.87 30.40 -4.95
C VAL A 107 -1.17 31.59 -4.03
N VAL A 108 -0.15 32.35 -3.63
CA VAL A 108 -0.32 33.56 -2.81
C VAL A 108 -1.20 34.58 -3.52
N LYS A 109 -0.92 34.87 -4.79
CA LYS A 109 -1.75 35.77 -5.61
C LYS A 109 -3.20 35.30 -5.66
N ASP A 110 -3.44 34.03 -5.98
CA ASP A 110 -4.81 33.53 -6.10
C ASP A 110 -5.58 33.52 -4.77
N LEU A 111 -4.87 33.37 -3.64
CA LEU A 111 -5.46 33.52 -2.32
C LEU A 111 -5.86 34.97 -2.02
N GLU A 112 -5.07 35.96 -2.42
CA GLU A 112 -5.42 37.39 -2.31
C GLU A 112 -6.66 37.75 -3.15
N HIS A 113 -6.83 37.12 -4.32
CA HIS A 113 -8.01 37.29 -5.18
C HIS A 113 -9.26 36.54 -4.68
N ASN A 114 -9.24 35.97 -3.46
CA ASN A 114 -10.34 35.21 -2.86
C ASN A 114 -10.87 34.06 -3.74
N ILE A 115 -9.99 33.39 -4.48
CA ILE A 115 -10.35 32.22 -5.29
C ILE A 115 -10.55 31.00 -4.38
N SER A 116 -11.50 30.13 -4.71
CA SER A 116 -11.75 28.92 -3.92
C SER A 116 -10.53 27.98 -3.91
N LEU A 117 -10.23 27.40 -2.74
CA LEU A 117 -9.05 26.55 -2.53
C LEU A 117 -8.97 25.37 -3.52
N ARG A 118 -10.12 24.79 -3.87
CA ARG A 118 -10.21 23.68 -4.83
C ARG A 118 -9.88 24.13 -6.26
N LYS A 119 -10.22 25.37 -6.63
CA LYS A 119 -9.85 25.95 -7.93
C LYS A 119 -8.35 26.23 -7.99
N ILE A 120 -7.77 26.79 -6.93
CA ILE A 120 -6.31 27.01 -6.80
C ILE A 120 -5.54 25.69 -6.91
N ALA A 121 -6.00 24.64 -6.22
CA ALA A 121 -5.40 23.31 -6.29
C ALA A 121 -5.36 22.74 -7.71
N ARG A 122 -6.42 22.97 -8.49
CA ARG A 122 -6.48 22.54 -9.90
C ARG A 122 -5.55 23.37 -10.80
N ILE A 123 -5.51 24.69 -10.61
CA ILE A 123 -4.69 25.59 -11.42
C ILE A 123 -3.20 25.31 -11.22
N HIS A 124 -2.76 25.23 -9.97
CA HIS A 124 -1.34 25.07 -9.63
C HIS A 124 -0.91 23.61 -9.48
N SER A 125 -1.82 22.65 -9.62
CA SER A 125 -1.57 21.22 -9.42
C SER A 125 -0.92 20.90 -8.06
N VAL A 126 -1.38 21.59 -7.01
CA VAL A 126 -0.83 21.45 -5.64
C VAL A 126 -1.89 20.84 -4.71
N SER A 127 -1.43 20.03 -3.75
CA SER A 127 -2.30 19.51 -2.69
C SER A 127 -2.95 20.62 -1.86
N LEU A 128 -4.18 20.38 -1.40
CA LEU A 128 -4.90 21.28 -0.50
C LEU A 128 -4.11 21.57 0.78
N CYS A 129 -3.42 20.57 1.35
CA CYS A 129 -2.59 20.76 2.54
C CYS A 129 -1.45 21.76 2.33
N THR A 130 -0.87 21.83 1.12
CA THR A 130 0.16 22.82 0.82
C THR A 130 -0.44 24.22 0.73
N ILE A 131 -1.61 24.37 0.11
CA ILE A 131 -2.30 25.66 0.02
C ILE A 131 -2.69 26.15 1.42
N LEU A 132 -3.17 25.27 2.30
CA LEU A 132 -3.46 25.59 3.69
C LEU A 132 -2.20 25.99 4.48
N LYS A 133 -1.05 25.36 4.20
CA LYS A 133 0.24 25.78 4.78
C LYS A 133 0.64 27.17 4.33
N VAL A 134 0.44 27.50 3.05
CA VAL A 134 0.70 28.84 2.50
C VAL A 134 -0.25 29.86 3.13
N LYS A 135 -1.54 29.57 3.19
CA LYS A 135 -2.55 30.42 3.83
C LYS A 135 -2.19 30.69 5.30
N LYS A 136 -1.85 29.65 6.06
CA LYS A 136 -1.40 29.78 7.45
C LYS A 136 -0.12 30.63 7.58
N ALA A 137 0.80 30.52 6.63
CA ALA A 137 2.01 31.34 6.60
C ALA A 137 1.74 32.82 6.28
N MET A 138 0.64 33.14 5.60
CA MET A 138 0.20 34.52 5.32
C MET A 138 -0.53 35.17 6.51
N GLY A 139 -1.06 34.38 7.45
CA GLY A 139 -1.85 34.89 8.58
C GLY A 139 -3.30 35.26 8.22
N VAL A 140 -3.81 34.73 7.10
CA VAL A 140 -5.19 34.91 6.56
C VAL A 140 -6.03 33.67 6.82
#